data_AF-A0A182SN82-F1
#
_entry.id   AF-A0A182SN82-F1
#
_cell.length_a   1.000
_cell.length_b   1.000
_cell.length_c   1.000
_cell.angle_alpha   90.00
_cell.angle_beta   90.00
_cell.angle_gamma   90.00
#
_symmetry.space_group_name_H-M   'P 1'
#
loop_
_entity.id
_entity.type
_entity.pdbx_description
1 polymer ?
#
loop_
_entity_poly.entity_id
_entity_poly.type
_entity_poly.pdbx_seq_one_letter_code
_entity_poly.pdbx_strand_id
1 'polypeptide(L)'
;MSVRRTGDDTVPLCTKSRRTGRRRPGCLRYGVMLVLLLVQLQLSIVAQGTEESDFTKQCSNCKCSWKSGRKSADCTNQRLPVVPQELSNELQILDLSHNQIDELPSKTFEASQQTNLQKLYLRHNGMKRVDRDAFRNLTILIELDLANNNITALEAGVFDDLTKIRVIILNNNQIERIDKSLFNGLQYLTKVHLRSNRLVRIALNSFINVPNLSQIELDYNELQALRKESFSGLEKLTSLSLTNNPWNCSCTLRSFAEYVLAKNLYTSPTACSVPKALAGRQWNEIELDDFACPPSIVENRMQFPGVGENATFICKVTGLPLPKIDWLFQKRSFSRHDQRLRVTEAVRTNARDQSEVLVSELTIVGVRPSDRGTYVCKATNRGGIDESEQFFDLKADPHPITSATRSKDILQIVLIVVVVALLVVVIAWVLLYCICCRKRRFKKNSTMSENGLSEMNTKMMDKSQNDSILNRSVIEEMQKSLLTEVNPVEKPPRRVDIDAGEKGPGSGSQSGAGVDYDEKHEANRTLLEETGFGEYGAGF
;
A
#
# COMPACT_ATOMS: atom_id res chain seq x y z
N MET A 1 -41.83 33.75 -9.68
CA MET A 1 -42.80 34.87 -9.76
C MET A 1 -43.71 34.72 -8.54
N SER A 2 -43.58 35.48 -7.44
CA SER A 2 -43.92 36.91 -7.27
C SER A 2 -45.39 37.16 -7.69
N VAL A 3 -46.35 37.70 -6.91
CA VAL A 3 -46.31 38.52 -5.69
C VAL A 3 -47.77 38.85 -5.22
N ARG A 4 -47.98 39.06 -3.89
CA ARG A 4 -49.00 39.92 -3.17
C ARG A 4 -50.52 39.61 -3.31
N ARG A 5 -51.43 39.97 -2.38
CA ARG A 5 -51.61 41.22 -1.58
C ARG A 5 -52.76 41.09 -0.52
N THR A 6 -52.57 41.71 0.67
CA THR A 6 -53.50 42.54 1.52
C THR A 6 -54.90 42.03 1.94
N GLY A 7 -55.37 42.12 3.20
CA GLY A 7 -55.59 43.31 4.08
C GLY A 7 -56.94 43.99 3.70
N ASP A 8 -57.86 44.49 4.53
CA ASP A 8 -58.07 44.75 5.96
C ASP A 8 -59.58 45.12 6.12
N ASP A 9 -60.04 45.39 7.35
CA ASP A 9 -61.07 46.37 7.74
C ASP A 9 -62.58 46.02 8.02
N THR A 10 -62.98 46.47 9.24
CA THR A 10 -64.23 47.15 9.66
C THR A 10 -65.42 46.42 10.36
N VAL A 11 -65.37 46.47 11.71
CA VAL A 11 -66.33 46.97 12.75
C VAL A 11 -67.83 47.17 12.40
N PRO A 12 -68.77 46.93 13.35
CA PRO A 12 -69.40 48.08 14.04
C PRO A 12 -69.60 47.95 15.57
N LEU A 13 -69.55 49.12 16.22
CA LEU A 13 -69.89 49.41 17.63
C LEU A 13 -71.41 49.48 17.88
N CYS A 14 -71.84 49.17 19.12
CA CYS A 14 -72.79 49.97 19.93
C CYS A 14 -72.82 49.43 21.39
N THR A 15 -72.28 50.16 22.38
CA THR A 15 -72.97 51.01 23.39
C THR A 15 -74.09 50.28 24.18
N LYS A 16 -74.27 50.32 25.52
CA LYS A 16 -74.02 51.35 26.56
C LYS A 16 -74.14 50.73 27.99
N SER A 17 -73.21 51.07 28.88
CA SER A 17 -73.37 51.54 30.29
C SER A 17 -74.17 50.79 31.39
N ARG A 18 -73.43 50.42 32.46
CA ARG A 18 -73.65 50.55 33.96
C ARG A 18 -75.05 50.26 34.54
N ARG A 19 -75.25 49.65 35.72
CA ARG A 19 -74.50 49.33 36.95
C ARG A 19 -75.39 48.29 37.67
N THR A 20 -74.89 47.29 38.38
CA THR A 20 -74.80 47.27 39.86
C THR A 20 -74.38 45.86 40.27
N GLY A 21 -73.51 45.70 41.28
CA GLY A 21 -73.20 44.36 41.81
C GLY A 21 -71.87 44.27 42.53
N ARG A 22 -71.91 44.57 43.83
CA ARG A 22 -70.87 44.39 44.88
C ARG A 22 -69.75 43.38 44.58
N ARG A 23 -68.50 43.86 44.72
CA ARG A 23 -67.30 43.03 44.98
C ARG A 23 -67.51 42.23 46.29
N ARG A 24 -67.36 40.90 46.23
CA ARG A 24 -67.07 40.04 47.38
C ARG A 24 -65.56 39.75 47.41
N PRO A 25 -64.84 39.97 48.53
CA PRO A 25 -63.42 39.69 48.65
C PRO A 25 -63.22 38.19 48.96
N GLY A 26 -63.43 37.33 47.96
CA GLY A 26 -63.32 35.88 48.13
C GLY A 26 -62.51 35.21 47.02
N CYS A 27 -62.70 35.60 45.76
CA CYS A 27 -62.09 34.89 44.63
C CYS A 27 -60.60 35.22 44.39
N LEU A 28 -60.09 36.36 44.87
CA LEU A 28 -58.69 36.74 44.65
C LEU A 28 -57.73 35.92 45.52
N ARG A 29 -58.15 35.50 46.72
CA ARG A 29 -57.31 34.68 47.62
C ARG A 29 -57.17 33.25 47.12
N TYR A 30 -58.24 32.63 46.63
CA TYR A 30 -58.18 31.28 46.09
C TYR A 30 -57.43 31.22 44.74
N GLY A 31 -57.60 32.23 43.88
CA GLY A 31 -56.83 32.33 42.64
C GLY A 31 -55.33 32.53 42.89
N VAL A 32 -54.95 33.39 43.83
CA VAL A 32 -53.54 33.59 44.20
C VAL A 32 -52.95 32.36 44.89
N MET A 33 -53.70 31.67 45.75
CA MET A 33 -53.23 30.42 46.37
C MET A 33 -53.08 29.28 45.35
N LEU A 34 -53.97 29.18 44.36
CA LEU A 34 -53.86 28.19 43.29
C LEU A 34 -52.67 28.50 42.37
N VAL A 35 -52.45 29.77 42.03
CA VAL A 35 -51.27 30.19 41.25
C VAL A 35 -49.99 29.96 42.04
N LEU A 36 -49.96 30.25 43.34
CA LEU A 36 -48.80 29.97 44.20
C LEU A 36 -48.56 28.47 44.36
N LEU A 37 -49.61 27.65 44.48
CA LEU A 37 -49.50 26.19 44.50
C LEU A 37 -49.00 25.64 43.16
N LEU A 38 -49.48 26.17 42.03
CA LEU A 38 -49.02 25.78 40.70
C LEU A 38 -47.59 26.26 40.46
N VAL A 39 -47.21 27.45 40.93
CA VAL A 39 -45.84 27.96 40.87
C VAL A 39 -44.94 27.16 41.81
N GLN A 40 -45.39 26.76 42.99
CA GLN A 40 -44.67 25.86 43.89
C GLN A 40 -44.55 24.45 43.31
N LEU A 41 -45.58 23.94 42.62
CA LEU A 41 -45.55 22.66 41.94
C LEU A 41 -44.62 22.71 40.72
N GLN A 42 -44.65 23.79 39.94
CA GLN A 42 -43.72 24.06 38.84
C GLN A 42 -42.29 24.25 39.35
N LEU A 43 -42.08 24.95 40.47
CA LEU A 43 -40.79 25.07 41.14
C LEU A 43 -40.34 23.74 41.75
N SER A 44 -41.25 22.87 42.18
CA SER A 44 -40.93 21.51 42.66
C SER A 44 -40.60 20.56 41.51
N ILE A 45 -41.24 20.73 40.35
CA ILE A 45 -40.94 20.01 39.10
C ILE A 45 -39.62 20.51 38.50
N VAL A 46 -39.28 21.79 38.67
CA VAL A 46 -37.97 22.37 38.28
C VAL A 46 -36.89 22.08 39.34
N ALA A 47 -37.26 21.89 40.61
CA ALA A 47 -36.36 21.47 41.69
C ALA A 47 -36.14 19.95 41.73
N GLN A 48 -36.94 19.17 41.00
CA GLN A 48 -36.44 17.96 40.35
C GLN A 48 -35.55 18.38 39.18
N GLY A 49 -34.49 19.13 39.51
CA GLY A 49 -33.31 19.14 38.67
C GLY A 49 -32.99 17.69 38.43
N THR A 50 -32.83 17.35 37.16
CA THR A 50 -32.29 16.06 36.72
C THR A 50 -31.26 15.61 37.75
N GLU A 51 -31.48 14.47 38.40
CA GLU A 51 -30.35 13.73 38.96
C GLU A 51 -29.48 13.41 37.75
N GLU A 52 -28.62 14.37 37.39
CA GLU A 52 -27.54 14.17 36.44
C GLU A 52 -26.76 13.03 37.08
N SER A 53 -26.89 11.84 36.49
CA SER A 53 -26.29 10.62 37.02
C SER A 53 -24.82 10.92 37.23
N ASP A 54 -24.43 11.09 38.48
CA ASP A 54 -23.07 11.46 38.82
C ASP A 54 -22.18 10.31 38.37
N PHE A 55 -21.46 10.50 37.26
CA PHE A 55 -20.63 9.45 36.66
C PHE A 55 -19.59 8.91 37.65
N THR A 56 -19.28 9.66 38.72
CA THR A 56 -18.38 9.21 39.78
C THR A 56 -19.00 8.08 40.63
N LYS A 57 -20.33 7.94 40.65
CA LYS A 57 -21.04 6.83 41.30
C LYS A 57 -21.05 5.55 40.45
N GLN A 58 -20.88 5.66 39.13
CA GLN A 58 -20.78 4.53 38.19
C GLN A 58 -19.32 4.27 37.82
N CYS A 59 -18.55 3.77 38.79
CA CYS A 59 -17.09 3.69 38.67
C CYS A 59 -16.47 2.31 38.92
N SER A 60 -17.26 1.27 39.19
CA SER A 60 -16.74 -0.10 39.47
C SER A 60 -15.55 -0.07 40.47
N ASN A 61 -14.48 -0.83 40.22
CA ASN A 61 -13.22 -0.81 40.99
C ASN A 61 -12.24 0.31 40.58
N CYS A 62 -12.68 1.28 39.78
CA CYS A 62 -11.84 2.37 39.29
C CYS A 62 -12.00 3.63 40.14
N LYS A 63 -11.14 4.62 39.89
CA LYS A 63 -11.25 5.97 40.46
C LYS A 63 -11.73 6.95 39.38
N CYS A 64 -12.97 7.44 39.53
CA CYS A 64 -13.59 8.34 38.57
C CYS A 64 -13.53 9.78 39.08
N SER A 65 -13.07 10.69 38.23
CA SER A 65 -12.91 12.09 38.57
C SER A 65 -12.85 12.96 37.32
N TRP A 66 -12.98 14.27 37.51
CA TRP A 66 -12.66 15.24 36.47
C TRP A 66 -11.13 15.38 36.33
N LYS A 67 -10.58 15.18 35.13
CA LYS A 67 -9.18 15.51 34.81
C LYS A 67 -9.16 16.58 33.70
N SER A 68 -8.78 17.81 34.06
CA SER A 68 -8.74 18.96 33.14
C SER A 68 -10.05 19.18 32.36
N GLY A 69 -11.18 19.19 33.08
CA GLY A 69 -12.51 19.40 32.49
C GLY A 69 -13.10 18.20 31.74
N ARG A 70 -12.50 17.00 31.88
CA ARG A 70 -12.99 15.77 31.24
C ARG A 70 -13.38 14.69 32.25
N LYS A 71 -14.52 14.04 32.01
CA LYS A 71 -15.00 12.88 32.79
C LYS A 71 -14.02 11.72 32.59
N SER A 72 -13.34 11.29 33.64
CA SER A 72 -12.20 10.35 33.55
C SER A 72 -12.36 9.19 34.52
N ALA A 73 -11.94 8.00 34.10
CA ALA A 73 -11.82 6.81 34.94
C ALA A 73 -10.37 6.32 34.95
N ASP A 74 -9.81 6.16 36.15
CA ASP A 74 -8.49 5.62 36.41
C ASP A 74 -8.65 4.21 36.98
N CYS A 75 -8.44 3.21 36.12
CA CYS A 75 -8.60 1.79 36.41
C CYS A 75 -7.23 1.10 36.50
N THR A 76 -6.17 1.84 36.85
CA THR A 76 -4.81 1.30 36.83
C THR A 76 -4.56 0.32 37.97
N ASN A 77 -3.71 -0.70 37.72
CA ASN A 77 -3.27 -1.69 38.73
C ASN A 77 -4.41 -2.47 39.42
N GLN A 78 -5.51 -2.72 38.73
CA GLN A 78 -6.69 -3.42 39.26
C GLN A 78 -6.72 -4.93 38.92
N ARG A 79 -5.68 -5.45 38.24
CA ARG A 79 -5.59 -6.84 37.74
C ARG A 79 -6.79 -7.22 36.87
N LEU A 80 -7.31 -6.27 36.09
CA LEU A 80 -8.47 -6.50 35.24
C LEU A 80 -8.10 -7.43 34.07
N PRO A 81 -8.85 -8.53 33.85
CA PRO A 81 -8.64 -9.40 32.70
C PRO A 81 -9.30 -8.85 31.44
N VAL A 82 -10.31 -7.98 31.59
CA VAL A 82 -11.10 -7.41 30.48
C VAL A 82 -11.49 -5.96 30.80
N VAL A 83 -11.97 -5.25 29.79
CA VAL A 83 -12.54 -3.90 29.96
C VAL A 83 -13.83 -3.96 30.81
N PRO A 84 -13.94 -3.19 31.92
CA PRO A 84 -15.12 -3.20 32.77
C PRO A 84 -16.38 -2.68 32.05
N GLN A 85 -17.52 -3.33 32.28
CA GLN A 85 -18.80 -3.00 31.65
C GLN A 85 -19.64 -1.98 32.45
N GLU A 86 -19.30 -1.76 33.72
CA GLU A 86 -20.09 -0.97 34.68
C GLU A 86 -19.69 0.52 34.75
N LEU A 87 -18.82 0.95 33.83
CA LEU A 87 -18.36 2.33 33.78
C LEU A 87 -19.38 3.22 33.06
N SER A 88 -19.49 4.47 33.49
CA SER A 88 -20.33 5.47 32.81
C SER A 88 -19.97 5.60 31.32
N ASN A 89 -20.99 5.68 30.47
CA ASN A 89 -20.86 5.92 29.03
C ASN A 89 -20.45 7.36 28.67
N GLU A 90 -20.41 8.26 29.65
CA GLU A 90 -20.03 9.67 29.45
C GLU A 90 -18.51 9.90 29.59
N LEU A 91 -17.75 8.84 29.89
CA LEU A 91 -16.32 8.93 30.06
C LEU A 91 -15.62 9.39 28.77
N GLN A 92 -14.68 10.31 28.95
CA GLN A 92 -13.85 10.88 27.90
C GLN A 92 -12.40 10.44 28.01
N ILE A 93 -11.94 10.06 29.20
CA ILE A 93 -10.62 9.48 29.43
C ILE A 93 -10.79 8.17 30.19
N LEU A 94 -10.21 7.10 29.64
CA LEU A 94 -10.17 5.80 30.29
C LEU A 94 -8.72 5.31 30.35
N ASP A 95 -8.21 5.13 31.57
CA ASP A 95 -6.88 4.57 31.81
C ASP A 95 -7.02 3.16 32.38
N LEU A 96 -6.70 2.16 31.56
CA LEU A 96 -6.68 0.74 31.88
C LEU A 96 -5.25 0.21 31.97
N SER A 97 -4.26 1.08 32.19
CA SER A 97 -2.85 0.69 32.21
C SER A 97 -2.51 -0.22 33.41
N HIS A 98 -1.48 -1.04 33.27
CA HIS A 98 -1.01 -1.97 34.31
C HIS A 98 -2.09 -2.97 34.79
N ASN A 99 -2.84 -3.55 33.86
CA ASN A 99 -3.78 -4.63 34.11
C ASN A 99 -3.35 -5.93 33.40
N GLN A 100 -4.26 -6.86 33.18
CA GLN A 100 -4.01 -8.18 32.59
C GLN A 100 -4.91 -8.42 31.37
N ILE A 101 -5.17 -7.37 30.60
CA ILE A 101 -6.00 -7.43 29.38
C ILE A 101 -5.14 -7.97 28.24
N ASP A 102 -5.14 -9.28 28.07
CA ASP A 102 -4.27 -10.01 27.13
C ASP A 102 -4.74 -9.93 25.66
N GLU A 103 -6.00 -9.62 25.44
CA GLU A 103 -6.57 -9.35 24.11
C GLU A 103 -7.63 -8.25 24.14
N LEU A 104 -7.81 -7.58 22.99
CA LEU A 104 -8.98 -6.75 22.72
C LEU A 104 -9.86 -7.44 21.68
N PRO A 105 -10.97 -8.06 22.11
CA PRO A 105 -11.97 -8.62 21.21
C PRO A 105 -12.65 -7.56 20.34
N SER A 106 -13.32 -8.03 19.29
CA SER A 106 -14.18 -7.21 18.42
C SER A 106 -15.17 -6.38 19.24
N LYS A 107 -15.32 -5.09 18.90
CA LYS A 107 -16.33 -4.19 19.45
C LYS A 107 -16.30 -4.01 20.98
N THR A 108 -15.15 -4.22 21.61
CA THR A 108 -14.99 -4.17 23.07
C THR A 108 -15.55 -2.88 23.71
N PHE A 109 -15.25 -1.71 23.12
CA PHE A 109 -15.70 -0.42 23.65
C PHE A 109 -17.13 -0.06 23.26
N GLU A 110 -17.64 -0.62 22.16
CA GLU A 110 -19.06 -0.52 21.80
C GLU A 110 -19.92 -1.34 22.78
N ALA A 111 -19.51 -2.57 23.07
CA ALA A 111 -20.20 -3.48 24.00
C ALA A 111 -20.30 -2.90 25.42
N SER A 112 -19.25 -2.20 25.85
CA SER A 112 -19.15 -1.54 27.15
C SER A 112 -19.65 -0.09 27.15
N GLN A 113 -20.28 0.35 26.06
CA GLN A 113 -20.89 1.67 25.89
C GLN A 113 -19.92 2.86 26.08
N GLN A 114 -18.63 2.65 25.87
CA GLN A 114 -17.58 3.66 26.06
C GLN A 114 -17.19 4.34 24.75
N THR A 115 -18.19 4.75 23.96
CA THR A 115 -17.97 5.36 22.63
C THR A 115 -17.62 6.85 22.69
N ASN A 116 -17.77 7.49 23.86
CA ASN A 116 -17.47 8.92 24.06
C ASN A 116 -16.00 9.21 24.45
N LEU A 117 -15.13 8.20 24.36
CA LEU A 117 -13.72 8.32 24.71
C LEU A 117 -12.97 9.23 23.75
N GLN A 118 -12.22 10.18 24.32
CA GLN A 118 -11.24 11.02 23.63
C GLN A 118 -9.82 10.52 23.86
N LYS A 119 -9.54 9.89 25.00
CA LYS A 119 -8.24 9.29 25.30
C LYS A 119 -8.40 7.91 25.92
N LEU A 120 -7.63 6.97 25.41
CA LEU A 120 -7.63 5.59 25.86
C LEU A 120 -6.20 5.12 26.10
N TYR A 121 -5.90 4.73 27.33
CA TYR A 121 -4.59 4.21 27.72
C TYR A 121 -4.71 2.74 28.13
N LEU A 122 -3.93 1.87 27.50
CA LEU A 122 -3.94 0.41 27.67
C LEU A 122 -2.51 -0.12 27.88
N ARG A 123 -1.66 0.67 28.54
CA ARG A 123 -0.22 0.37 28.67
C ARG A 123 0.01 -0.81 29.61
N HIS A 124 1.07 -1.58 29.41
CA HIS A 124 1.47 -2.63 30.36
C HIS A 124 0.35 -3.64 30.70
N ASN A 125 -0.37 -4.14 29.69
CA ASN A 125 -1.40 -5.16 29.86
C ASN A 125 -0.95 -6.57 29.46
N GLY A 126 0.22 -6.70 28.83
CA GLY A 126 0.69 -7.97 28.26
C GLY A 126 -0.09 -8.38 27.00
N MET A 127 -0.83 -7.45 26.41
CA MET A 127 -1.75 -7.68 25.29
C MET A 127 -1.02 -8.24 24.06
N LYS A 128 -1.53 -9.32 23.48
CA LYS A 128 -0.95 -9.98 22.30
C LYS A 128 -1.74 -9.76 21.03
N ARG A 129 -3.06 -9.63 21.16
CA ARG A 129 -4.00 -9.57 20.02
C ARG A 129 -4.92 -8.38 20.16
N VAL A 130 -5.11 -7.67 19.05
CA VAL A 130 -6.10 -6.61 18.90
C VAL A 130 -6.93 -6.98 17.68
N ASP A 131 -8.20 -7.27 17.90
CA ASP A 131 -9.13 -7.56 16.81
C ASP A 131 -9.28 -6.33 15.90
N ARG A 132 -9.51 -6.57 14.59
CA ARG A 132 -9.70 -5.50 13.61
C ARG A 132 -10.84 -4.54 13.99
N ASP A 133 -11.89 -5.02 14.63
CA ASP A 133 -13.02 -4.17 15.03
C ASP A 133 -12.98 -3.79 16.52
N ALA A 134 -11.84 -3.96 17.21
CA ALA A 134 -11.72 -3.68 18.64
C ALA A 134 -12.08 -2.22 19.00
N PHE A 135 -11.75 -1.27 18.13
CA PHE A 135 -11.97 0.17 18.32
C PHE A 135 -13.18 0.73 17.54
N ARG A 136 -14.09 -0.16 17.12
CA ARG A 136 -15.32 0.23 16.42
C ARG A 136 -16.06 1.35 17.18
N ASN A 137 -16.60 2.32 16.46
CA ASN A 137 -17.34 3.47 16.97
C ASN A 137 -16.59 4.45 17.90
N LEU A 138 -15.27 4.32 18.10
CA LEU A 138 -14.45 5.32 18.82
C LEU A 138 -14.13 6.54 17.93
N THR A 139 -15.17 7.13 17.34
CA THR A 139 -15.05 8.13 16.26
C THR A 139 -14.45 9.45 16.69
N ILE A 140 -14.52 9.78 17.98
CA ILE A 140 -14.00 11.01 18.57
C ILE A 140 -12.68 10.81 19.34
N LEU A 141 -12.09 9.62 19.28
CA LEU A 141 -10.83 9.32 19.95
C LEU A 141 -9.71 10.18 19.37
N ILE A 142 -8.93 10.82 20.24
CA ILE A 142 -7.84 11.74 19.91
C ILE A 142 -6.48 11.07 20.14
N GLU A 143 -6.38 10.24 21.17
CA GLU A 143 -5.13 9.61 21.59
C GLU A 143 -5.38 8.16 22.02
N LEU A 144 -4.59 7.25 21.43
CA LEU A 144 -4.60 5.82 21.74
C LEU A 144 -3.19 5.39 22.14
N ASP A 145 -3.05 4.88 23.36
CA ASP A 145 -1.78 4.36 23.87
C ASP A 145 -1.88 2.85 24.16
N LEU A 146 -1.17 2.07 23.36
CA LEU A 146 -1.02 0.62 23.45
C LEU A 146 0.43 0.23 23.79
N ALA A 147 1.23 1.15 24.32
CA ALA A 147 2.65 0.92 24.58
C ALA A 147 2.91 -0.14 25.67
N ASN A 148 4.08 -0.76 25.62
CA ASN A 148 4.52 -1.78 26.59
C ASN A 148 3.56 -2.97 26.67
N ASN A 149 3.18 -3.50 25.50
CA ASN A 149 2.40 -4.74 25.37
C ASN A 149 3.21 -5.77 24.57
N ASN A 150 2.58 -6.88 24.19
CA ASN A 150 3.19 -7.97 23.42
C ASN A 150 2.54 -8.12 22.03
N ILE A 151 2.07 -7.01 21.45
CA ILE A 151 1.37 -7.03 20.16
C ILE A 151 2.37 -7.38 19.06
N THR A 152 2.08 -8.42 18.28
CA THR A 152 2.97 -8.90 17.20
C THR A 152 2.56 -8.41 15.81
N ALA A 153 1.28 -8.10 15.63
CA ALA A 153 0.73 -7.60 14.38
C ALA A 153 -0.55 -6.79 14.64
N LEU A 154 -0.85 -5.90 13.69
CA LEU A 154 -2.11 -5.16 13.62
C LEU A 154 -2.69 -5.35 12.24
N GLU A 155 -3.97 -5.71 12.17
CA GLU A 155 -4.64 -5.93 10.90
C GLU A 155 -4.98 -4.60 10.22
N ALA A 156 -4.91 -4.58 8.89
CA ALA A 156 -5.36 -3.42 8.12
C ALA A 156 -6.84 -3.14 8.43
N GLY A 157 -7.11 -1.88 8.76
CA GLY A 157 -8.44 -1.41 9.13
C GLY A 157 -8.73 -1.36 10.63
N VAL A 158 -7.80 -1.81 11.49
CA VAL A 158 -7.95 -1.71 12.96
C VAL A 158 -8.22 -0.29 13.46
N PHE A 159 -7.82 0.72 12.69
CA PHE A 159 -7.98 2.13 13.04
C PHE A 159 -9.04 2.86 12.21
N ASP A 160 -9.78 2.20 11.30
CA ASP A 160 -10.63 2.85 10.29
C ASP A 160 -11.67 3.82 10.89
N ASP A 161 -12.24 3.46 12.04
CA ASP A 161 -13.26 4.27 12.72
C ASP A 161 -12.68 5.43 13.53
N LEU A 162 -11.36 5.50 13.73
CA LEU A 162 -10.70 6.50 14.57
C LEU A 162 -10.55 7.85 13.85
N THR A 163 -11.65 8.40 13.34
CA THR A 163 -11.66 9.53 12.40
C THR A 163 -11.10 10.85 12.96
N LYS A 164 -10.96 10.98 14.28
CA LYS A 164 -10.39 12.17 14.96
C LYS A 164 -9.03 11.93 15.61
N ILE A 165 -8.45 10.74 15.40
CA ILE A 165 -7.19 10.36 16.06
C ILE A 165 -6.06 11.29 15.62
N ARG A 166 -5.23 11.66 16.59
CA ARG A 166 -4.04 12.49 16.38
C ARG A 166 -2.77 11.73 16.73
N VAL A 167 -2.82 10.90 17.76
CA VAL A 167 -1.65 10.22 18.30
C VAL A 167 -1.95 8.74 18.49
N ILE A 168 -1.12 7.89 17.90
CA ILE A 168 -1.12 6.43 18.11
C ILE A 168 0.25 6.06 18.69
N ILE A 169 0.24 5.46 19.88
CA ILE A 169 1.46 5.05 20.59
C ILE A 169 1.49 3.52 20.68
N LEU A 170 2.49 2.92 20.05
CA LEU A 170 2.72 1.47 19.96
C LEU A 170 4.13 1.08 20.42
N ASN A 171 4.80 1.97 21.16
CA ASN A 171 6.17 1.76 21.63
C ASN A 171 6.30 0.49 22.50
N ASN A 172 7.45 -0.16 22.46
CA ASN A 172 7.74 -1.36 23.27
C ASN A 172 6.68 -2.46 23.05
N ASN A 173 6.50 -2.87 21.80
CA ASN A 173 5.70 -4.03 21.41
C ASN A 173 6.58 -5.02 20.62
N GLN A 174 5.98 -5.99 19.95
CA GLN A 174 6.68 -7.01 19.17
C GLN A 174 6.27 -6.97 17.69
N ILE A 175 5.89 -5.79 17.18
CA ILE A 175 5.35 -5.64 15.84
C ILE A 175 6.47 -5.85 14.81
N GLU A 176 6.28 -6.79 13.90
CA GLU A 176 7.30 -7.17 12.91
C GLU A 176 7.17 -6.43 11.56
N ARG A 177 5.95 -5.97 11.23
CA ARG A 177 5.64 -5.34 9.95
C ARG A 177 4.50 -4.35 10.07
N ILE A 178 4.59 -3.29 9.27
CA ILE A 178 3.45 -2.40 8.98
C ILE A 178 2.90 -2.77 7.61
N ASP A 179 1.65 -3.23 7.58
CA ASP A 179 0.97 -3.63 6.36
C ASP A 179 0.41 -2.42 5.58
N LYS A 180 0.14 -2.65 4.30
CA LYS A 180 -0.47 -1.66 3.41
C LYS A 180 -1.78 -1.14 4.03
N SER A 181 -2.00 0.17 3.93
CA SER A 181 -3.23 0.83 4.37
C SER A 181 -3.52 0.74 5.89
N LEU A 182 -2.55 0.37 6.73
CA LEU A 182 -2.79 0.28 8.18
C LEU A 182 -3.30 1.61 8.79
N PHE A 183 -2.78 2.74 8.33
CA PHE A 183 -3.16 4.08 8.80
C PHE A 183 -4.05 4.83 7.79
N ASN A 184 -4.74 4.13 6.90
CA ASN A 184 -5.45 4.75 5.80
C ASN A 184 -6.54 5.73 6.27
N GLY A 185 -6.56 6.93 5.70
CA GLY A 185 -7.68 7.86 5.84
C GLY A 185 -7.75 8.61 7.18
N LEU A 186 -6.77 8.44 8.07
CA LEU A 186 -6.70 9.11 9.36
C LEU A 186 -6.32 10.59 9.19
N GLN A 187 -7.27 11.41 8.77
CA GLN A 187 -7.06 12.80 8.34
C GLN A 187 -6.40 13.69 9.39
N TYR A 188 -6.59 13.41 10.68
CA TYR A 188 -6.06 14.22 11.78
C TYR A 188 -4.82 13.61 12.45
N LEU A 189 -4.36 12.45 11.98
CA LEU A 189 -3.20 11.78 12.56
C LEU A 189 -1.96 12.66 12.39
N THR A 190 -1.29 12.97 13.49
CA THR A 190 -0.07 13.79 13.51
C THR A 190 1.16 13.02 13.99
N LYS A 191 0.97 12.00 14.85
CA LYS A 191 2.09 11.24 15.44
C LYS A 191 1.83 9.74 15.47
N VAL A 192 2.83 8.98 15.06
CA VAL A 192 2.86 7.52 15.19
C VAL A 192 4.15 7.12 15.89
N HIS A 193 4.04 6.51 17.06
CA HIS A 193 5.21 6.05 17.82
C HIS A 193 5.30 4.53 17.74
N LEU A 194 6.40 4.03 17.14
CA LEU A 194 6.68 2.60 16.93
C LEU A 194 8.07 2.21 17.46
N ARG A 195 8.63 3.02 18.37
CA ARG A 195 9.95 2.79 18.96
C ARG A 195 9.99 1.46 19.71
N SER A 196 11.14 0.79 19.68
CA SER A 196 11.36 -0.48 20.41
C SER A 196 10.35 -1.55 20.00
N ASN A 197 10.26 -1.83 18.70
CA ASN A 197 9.50 -2.94 18.14
C ASN A 197 10.47 -3.90 17.42
N ARG A 198 9.94 -4.81 16.60
CA ARG A 198 10.73 -5.75 15.79
C ARG A 198 10.53 -5.49 14.29
N LEU A 199 10.28 -4.25 13.91
CA LEU A 199 9.92 -3.93 12.53
C LEU A 199 11.06 -4.26 11.59
N VAL A 200 10.83 -5.19 10.66
CA VAL A 200 11.76 -5.55 9.58
C VAL A 200 11.38 -4.84 8.28
N ARG A 201 10.09 -4.49 8.12
CA ARG A 201 9.56 -3.87 6.90
C ARG A 201 8.36 -2.96 7.15
N ILE A 202 8.26 -1.91 6.33
CA ILE A 202 7.09 -1.06 6.20
C ILE A 202 6.60 -1.15 4.76
N ALA A 203 5.37 -1.61 4.55
CA ALA A 203 4.81 -1.75 3.21
C ALA A 203 4.68 -0.38 2.51
N LEU A 204 4.74 -0.39 1.18
CA LEU A 204 4.36 0.80 0.41
C LEU A 204 2.92 1.15 0.72
N ASN A 205 2.63 2.45 0.73
CA ASN A 205 1.29 2.95 0.95
C ASN A 205 0.71 2.52 2.32
N SER A 206 1.56 2.36 3.34
CA SER A 206 1.11 2.19 4.73
C SER A 206 0.45 3.46 5.28
N PHE A 207 0.89 4.63 4.78
CA PHE A 207 0.45 5.96 5.19
C PHE A 207 -0.33 6.66 4.06
N ILE A 208 -1.43 6.06 3.59
CA ILE A 208 -2.30 6.67 2.58
C ILE A 208 -3.29 7.65 3.25
N ASN A 209 -3.54 8.80 2.63
CA ASN A 209 -4.57 9.76 3.06
C ASN A 209 -4.41 10.22 4.52
N VAL A 210 -3.17 10.45 4.96
CA VAL A 210 -2.81 10.99 6.29
C VAL A 210 -2.05 12.33 6.16
N PRO A 211 -2.69 13.38 5.61
CA PRO A 211 -2.01 14.62 5.21
C PRO A 211 -1.41 15.43 6.37
N ASN A 212 -1.80 15.13 7.62
CA ASN A 212 -1.34 15.83 8.80
C ASN A 212 -0.22 15.12 9.57
N LEU A 213 0.24 13.96 9.10
CA LEU A 213 1.26 13.17 9.77
C LEU A 213 2.60 13.90 9.74
N SER A 214 3.10 14.27 10.92
CA SER A 214 4.30 15.10 11.07
C SER A 214 5.47 14.39 11.77
N GLN A 215 5.18 13.38 12.59
CA GLN A 215 6.20 12.68 13.38
C GLN A 215 5.99 11.16 13.31
N ILE A 216 7.05 10.43 12.95
CA ILE A 216 7.09 8.97 12.97
C ILE A 216 8.34 8.52 13.72
N GLU A 217 8.17 7.72 14.78
CA GLU A 217 9.29 7.17 15.55
C GLU A 217 9.49 5.69 15.21
N LEU A 218 10.65 5.34 14.62
CA LEU A 218 11.02 3.98 14.24
C LEU A 218 12.32 3.51 14.93
N ASP A 219 12.77 4.22 15.97
CA ASP A 219 14.01 3.86 16.66
C ASP A 219 13.95 2.47 17.29
N TYR A 220 15.10 1.83 17.46
CA TYR A 220 15.20 0.53 18.14
C TYR A 220 14.28 -0.52 17.47
N ASN A 221 14.48 -0.72 16.17
CA ASN A 221 13.78 -1.73 15.37
C ASN A 221 14.81 -2.57 14.58
N GLU A 222 14.33 -3.42 13.67
CA GLU A 222 15.15 -4.33 12.87
C GLU A 222 15.16 -3.94 11.38
N LEU A 223 14.95 -2.66 11.08
CA LEU A 223 14.88 -2.16 9.71
C LEU A 223 16.27 -2.15 9.07
N GLN A 224 16.40 -2.84 7.94
CA GLN A 224 17.63 -2.81 7.14
C GLN A 224 17.53 -1.82 5.97
N ALA A 225 16.34 -1.66 5.41
CA ALA A 225 16.10 -0.70 4.35
C ALA A 225 14.67 -0.18 4.37
N LEU A 226 14.50 1.06 3.89
CA LEU A 226 13.22 1.69 3.66
C LEU A 226 13.17 2.25 2.25
N ARG A 227 11.97 2.34 1.69
CA ARG A 227 11.73 2.93 0.38
C ARG A 227 11.20 4.34 0.52
N LYS A 228 11.74 5.29 -0.25
CA LYS A 228 11.30 6.70 -0.22
C LYS A 228 9.80 6.83 -0.53
N GLU A 229 9.28 5.95 -1.38
CA GLU A 229 7.88 5.93 -1.80
C GLU A 229 6.92 5.63 -0.65
N SER A 230 7.39 5.01 0.45
CA SER A 230 6.58 4.82 1.66
C SER A 230 6.26 6.15 2.38
N PHE A 231 7.04 7.22 2.14
CA PHE A 231 6.96 8.48 2.87
C PHE A 231 6.80 9.71 1.96
N SER A 232 6.97 9.56 0.64
CA SER A 232 6.99 10.69 -0.31
C SER A 232 5.69 11.50 -0.34
N GLY A 233 4.54 10.88 -0.03
CA GLY A 233 3.24 11.56 0.06
C GLY A 233 2.98 12.31 1.37
N LEU A 234 3.91 12.27 2.33
CA LEU A 234 3.76 12.91 3.65
C LEU A 234 4.35 14.32 3.64
N GLU A 235 3.57 15.29 3.15
CA GLU A 235 4.03 16.68 2.96
C GLU A 235 4.37 17.40 4.27
N LYS A 236 3.69 17.06 5.38
CA LYS A 236 3.90 17.66 6.70
C LYS A 236 4.89 16.90 7.58
N LEU A 237 5.51 15.84 7.07
CA LEU A 237 6.51 15.08 7.83
C LEU A 237 7.71 15.99 8.11
N THR A 238 7.99 16.22 9.39
CA THR A 238 9.11 17.04 9.87
C THR A 238 10.09 16.26 10.74
N SER A 239 9.69 15.09 11.26
CA SER A 239 10.52 14.27 12.13
C SER A 239 10.34 12.78 11.81
N LEU A 240 11.45 12.12 11.46
CA LEU A 240 11.51 10.68 11.24
C LEU A 240 12.68 10.08 12.04
N SER A 241 12.34 9.40 13.14
CA SER A 241 13.34 8.84 14.06
C SER A 241 13.79 7.45 13.61
N LEU A 242 15.08 7.26 13.37
CA LEU A 242 15.66 6.09 12.67
C LEU A 242 16.82 5.43 13.42
N THR A 243 17.15 5.90 14.63
CA THR A 243 18.33 5.44 15.35
C THR A 243 18.21 3.96 15.75
N ASN A 244 19.34 3.29 15.93
CA ASN A 244 19.39 1.89 16.38
C ASN A 244 18.54 0.93 15.54
N ASN A 245 18.78 0.96 14.23
CA ASN A 245 18.30 -0.03 13.27
C ASN A 245 19.51 -0.59 12.50
N PRO A 246 19.48 -1.87 12.07
CA PRO A 246 20.58 -2.50 11.34
C PRO A 246 20.64 -2.06 9.87
N TRP A 247 20.80 -0.75 9.61
CA TRP A 247 20.75 -0.19 8.27
C TRP A 247 21.77 -0.80 7.31
N ASN A 248 21.27 -1.27 6.16
CA ASN A 248 22.05 -1.75 5.03
C ASN A 248 22.29 -0.59 4.04
N CYS A 249 23.41 0.10 4.22
CA CYS A 249 23.85 1.23 3.41
C CYS A 249 24.48 0.81 2.08
N SER A 250 23.82 -0.10 1.36
CA SER A 250 24.12 -0.39 -0.05
C SER A 250 23.25 0.48 -0.97
N CYS A 251 23.29 0.22 -2.28
CA CYS A 251 22.47 0.95 -3.25
C CYS A 251 20.97 0.87 -2.99
N THR A 252 20.48 -0.15 -2.29
CA THR A 252 19.04 -0.31 -1.99
C THR A 252 18.52 0.78 -1.05
N LEU A 253 19.40 1.33 -0.20
CA LEU A 253 19.04 2.39 0.74
C LEU A 253 19.32 3.78 0.18
N ARG A 254 20.11 3.89 -0.90
CA ARG A 254 20.59 5.15 -1.49
C ARG A 254 19.47 6.18 -1.67
N SER A 255 18.39 5.83 -2.36
CA SER A 255 17.30 6.77 -2.66
C SER A 255 16.52 7.22 -1.43
N PHE A 256 16.46 6.38 -0.39
CA PHE A 256 15.85 6.76 0.88
C PHE A 256 16.78 7.64 1.71
N ALA A 257 18.07 7.29 1.80
CA ALA A 257 19.08 8.11 2.46
C ALA A 257 19.13 9.52 1.86
N GLU A 258 19.17 9.62 0.52
CA GLU A 258 19.10 10.90 -0.21
C GLU A 258 17.85 11.71 0.17
N TYR A 259 16.66 11.09 0.15
CA TYR A 259 15.40 11.74 0.51
C TYR A 259 15.41 12.30 1.94
N VAL A 260 15.86 11.51 2.91
CA VAL A 260 15.86 11.89 4.32
C VAL A 260 16.90 12.98 4.59
N LEU A 261 18.10 12.88 4.00
CA LEU A 261 19.16 13.88 4.13
C LEU A 261 18.75 15.21 3.48
N ALA A 262 18.22 15.19 2.26
CA ALA A 262 17.79 16.39 1.54
C ALA A 262 16.66 17.15 2.26
N LYS A 263 15.78 16.44 2.96
CA LYS A 263 14.68 17.02 3.74
C LYS A 263 15.02 17.28 5.22
N ASN A 264 16.24 17.00 5.67
CA ASN A 264 16.63 17.07 7.08
C ASN A 264 15.68 16.29 8.02
N LEU A 265 15.20 15.12 7.59
CA LEU A 265 14.23 14.32 8.34
C LEU A 265 14.87 13.33 9.33
N TYR A 266 16.18 13.12 9.25
CA TYR A 266 16.87 12.11 10.06
C TYR A 266 17.07 12.57 11.51
N THR A 267 17.21 11.59 12.40
CA THR A 267 17.64 11.80 13.78
C THR A 267 19.09 11.36 13.96
N SER A 268 19.98 12.28 14.34
CA SER A 268 21.37 11.93 14.68
C SER A 268 21.45 11.29 16.07
N PRO A 269 22.28 10.23 16.28
CA PRO A 269 23.13 9.55 15.30
C PRO A 269 22.40 8.41 14.56
N THR A 270 22.32 8.47 13.23
CA THR A 270 21.88 7.35 12.37
C THR A 270 23.09 6.82 11.61
N ALA A 271 23.45 5.56 11.85
CA ALA A 271 24.66 4.93 11.33
C ALA A 271 24.38 3.62 10.58
N CYS A 272 25.31 3.24 9.71
CA CYS A 272 25.23 2.01 8.95
C CYS A 272 25.62 0.80 9.80
N SER A 273 24.93 -0.33 9.62
CA SER A 273 25.34 -1.62 10.18
C SER A 273 26.09 -2.47 9.17
N VAL A 274 25.62 -2.45 7.91
CA VAL A 274 26.26 -3.12 6.77
C VAL A 274 26.26 -2.17 5.57
N PRO A 275 27.17 -2.35 4.59
CA PRO A 275 28.27 -3.32 4.52
C PRO A 275 29.41 -3.00 5.51
N LYS A 276 30.34 -3.95 5.70
CA LYS A 276 31.49 -3.81 6.63
C LYS A 276 32.32 -2.54 6.39
N ALA A 277 32.42 -2.08 5.14
CA ALA A 277 33.14 -0.86 4.78
C ALA A 277 32.53 0.42 5.35
N LEU A 278 31.22 0.42 5.64
CA LEU A 278 30.47 1.56 6.16
C LEU A 278 29.98 1.33 7.60
N ALA A 279 30.16 0.14 8.15
CA ALA A 279 29.69 -0.20 9.49
C ALA A 279 30.19 0.81 10.55
N GLY A 280 29.25 1.39 11.30
CA GLY A 280 29.50 2.42 12.32
C GLY A 280 29.60 3.86 11.80
N ARG A 281 29.72 4.08 10.49
CA ARG A 281 29.72 5.44 9.91
C ARG A 281 28.33 6.05 9.90
N GLN A 282 28.24 7.35 10.18
CA GLN A 282 26.97 8.07 10.21
C GLN A 282 26.54 8.51 8.80
N TRP A 283 25.25 8.57 8.54
CA TRP A 283 24.73 8.88 7.20
C TRP A 283 25.15 10.27 6.68
N ASN A 284 25.30 11.26 7.56
CA ASN A 284 25.75 12.61 7.21
C ASN A 284 27.25 12.69 6.88
N GLU A 285 28.02 11.65 7.19
CA GLU A 285 29.47 11.57 6.94
C GLU A 285 29.79 10.74 5.68
N ILE A 286 28.79 10.12 5.05
CA ILE A 286 28.96 9.20 3.92
C ILE A 286 28.51 9.90 2.64
N GLU A 287 29.34 9.84 1.59
CA GLU A 287 28.95 10.35 0.27
C GLU A 287 27.85 9.47 -0.32
N LEU A 288 26.87 10.04 -1.03
CA LEU A 288 25.77 9.26 -1.60
C LEU A 288 26.26 8.13 -2.52
N ASP A 289 27.39 8.34 -3.22
CA ASP A 289 28.03 7.35 -4.08
C ASP A 289 28.64 6.15 -3.35
N ASP A 290 28.87 6.25 -2.04
CA ASP A 290 29.28 5.11 -1.22
C ASP A 290 28.10 4.19 -0.86
N PHE A 291 26.84 4.68 -0.94
CA PHE A 291 25.64 3.82 -0.89
C PHE A 291 25.51 3.07 -2.20
N ALA A 292 26.37 2.08 -2.39
CA ALA A 292 26.60 1.40 -3.66
C ALA A 292 26.35 -0.10 -3.58
N CYS A 293 26.10 -0.70 -4.74
CA CYS A 293 26.09 -2.14 -4.95
C CYS A 293 27.17 -2.51 -5.96
N PRO A 294 27.81 -3.69 -5.83
CA PRO A 294 28.77 -4.15 -6.82
C PRO A 294 28.12 -4.22 -8.21
N PRO A 295 28.88 -3.91 -9.28
CA PRO A 295 28.37 -4.03 -10.63
C PRO A 295 28.10 -5.50 -10.99
N SER A 296 27.32 -5.72 -12.04
CA SER A 296 27.03 -7.04 -12.60
C SER A 296 27.15 -7.01 -14.12
N ILE A 297 28.03 -7.85 -14.66
CA ILE A 297 28.21 -8.02 -16.10
C ILE A 297 27.10 -8.95 -16.61
N VAL A 298 26.11 -8.36 -17.27
CA VAL A 298 24.92 -9.09 -17.79
C VAL A 298 25.17 -9.73 -19.14
N GLU A 299 26.11 -9.21 -19.93
CA GLU A 299 26.47 -9.79 -21.22
C GLU A 299 27.94 -9.52 -21.54
N ASN A 300 28.65 -10.56 -21.95
CA ASN A 300 29.99 -10.47 -22.49
C ASN A 300 30.05 -11.35 -23.74
N ARG A 301 30.15 -10.74 -24.92
CA ARG A 301 30.19 -11.46 -26.20
C ARG A 301 31.18 -10.85 -27.16
N MET A 302 31.61 -11.64 -28.14
CA MET A 302 32.50 -11.21 -29.21
C MET A 302 31.84 -11.42 -30.57
N GLN A 303 32.07 -10.48 -31.49
CA GLN A 303 31.63 -10.54 -32.88
C GLN A 303 32.86 -10.42 -33.77
N PHE A 304 33.11 -11.44 -34.59
CA PHE A 304 34.25 -11.47 -35.50
C PHE A 304 33.88 -12.17 -36.81
N PRO A 305 33.71 -11.42 -37.93
CA PRO A 305 33.28 -12.00 -39.20
C PRO A 305 34.35 -12.86 -39.90
N GLY A 306 35.64 -12.64 -39.63
CA GLY A 306 36.73 -13.41 -40.22
C GLY A 306 38.07 -12.68 -40.27
N VAL A 307 39.12 -13.39 -40.69
CA VAL A 307 40.50 -12.87 -40.76
C VAL A 307 40.58 -11.66 -41.70
N GLY A 308 41.13 -10.55 -41.21
CA GLY A 308 41.21 -9.28 -41.95
C GLY A 308 40.08 -8.29 -41.63
N GLU A 309 39.00 -8.75 -41.00
CA GLU A 309 37.90 -7.91 -40.52
C GLU A 309 38.15 -7.39 -39.09
N ASN A 310 37.27 -6.51 -38.63
CA ASN A 310 37.30 -6.01 -37.26
C ASN A 310 36.68 -7.02 -36.29
N ALA A 311 37.30 -7.21 -35.13
CA ALA A 311 36.69 -7.94 -34.01
C ALA A 311 36.12 -6.94 -33.00
N THR A 312 34.87 -7.13 -32.59
CA THR A 312 34.21 -6.28 -31.59
C THR A 312 33.78 -7.11 -30.39
N PHE A 313 34.29 -6.75 -29.21
CA PHE A 313 33.88 -7.30 -27.92
C PHE A 313 32.86 -6.36 -27.31
N ILE A 314 31.76 -6.91 -26.80
CA ILE A 314 30.63 -6.16 -26.28
C ILE A 314 30.43 -6.60 -24.84
N CYS A 315 30.57 -5.65 -23.91
CA CYS A 315 30.33 -5.84 -22.49
C CYS A 315 29.17 -4.96 -22.05
N LYS A 316 28.12 -5.58 -21.51
CA LYS A 316 26.98 -4.89 -20.91
C LYS A 316 27.00 -5.10 -19.41
N VAL A 317 26.88 -4.00 -18.67
CA VAL A 317 27.07 -3.97 -17.23
C VAL A 317 25.94 -3.17 -16.59
N THR A 318 25.41 -3.68 -15.49
CA THR A 318 24.51 -2.96 -14.59
C THR A 318 25.23 -2.65 -13.29
N GLY A 319 24.81 -1.60 -12.58
CA GLY A 319 25.42 -1.24 -11.30
C GLY A 319 24.97 0.14 -10.83
N LEU A 320 24.92 0.32 -9.52
CA LEU A 320 24.57 1.58 -8.88
C LEU A 320 25.62 1.91 -7.80
N PRO A 321 26.35 3.03 -7.91
CA PRO A 321 26.35 3.98 -9.02
C PRO A 321 26.86 3.34 -10.32
N LEU A 322 26.63 4.02 -11.44
CA LEU A 322 27.04 3.56 -12.77
C LEU A 322 28.55 3.22 -12.76
N PRO A 323 28.94 2.00 -13.19
CA PRO A 323 30.32 1.55 -13.08
C PRO A 323 31.22 2.12 -14.17
N LYS A 324 32.53 2.12 -13.91
CA LYS A 324 33.58 2.34 -14.90
C LYS A 324 34.03 0.99 -15.47
N ILE A 325 34.16 0.90 -16.80
CA ILE A 325 34.64 -0.30 -17.50
C ILE A 325 36.10 -0.11 -17.93
N ASP A 326 36.94 -1.08 -17.59
CA ASP A 326 38.31 -1.20 -18.06
C ASP A 326 38.46 -2.51 -18.83
N TRP A 327 38.82 -2.42 -20.11
CA TRP A 327 39.17 -3.59 -20.90
C TRP A 327 40.63 -3.99 -20.64
N LEU A 328 40.89 -5.28 -20.45
CA LEU A 328 42.23 -5.83 -20.25
C LEU A 328 42.53 -6.92 -21.29
N PHE A 329 43.78 -7.00 -21.75
CA PHE A 329 44.28 -8.11 -22.55
C PHE A 329 45.31 -8.90 -21.75
N GLN A 330 45.11 -10.21 -21.64
CA GLN A 330 45.92 -11.10 -20.80
C GLN A 330 46.08 -10.54 -19.36
N LYS A 331 44.98 -10.01 -18.80
CA LYS A 331 44.91 -9.36 -17.47
C LYS A 331 45.80 -8.11 -17.31
N ARG A 332 46.21 -7.49 -18.41
CA ARG A 332 46.97 -6.23 -18.41
C ARG A 332 46.20 -5.16 -19.16
N SER A 333 46.33 -3.91 -18.72
CA SER A 333 45.76 -2.78 -19.45
C SER A 333 46.36 -2.67 -20.85
N PHE A 334 45.55 -2.27 -21.83
CA PHE A 334 46.03 -2.03 -23.19
C PHE A 334 47.08 -0.91 -23.22
N SER A 335 48.05 -1.02 -24.13
CA SER A 335 48.97 0.08 -24.43
C SER A 335 48.18 1.21 -25.10
N ARG A 336 48.20 2.42 -24.54
CA ARG A 336 47.54 3.62 -25.11
C ARG A 336 48.03 3.97 -26.53
N HIS A 337 49.09 3.34 -27.01
CA HIS A 337 49.72 3.63 -28.30
C HIS A 337 49.20 2.77 -29.46
N ASP A 338 48.39 1.73 -29.21
CA ASP A 338 47.80 0.93 -30.30
C ASP A 338 46.56 1.64 -30.88
N GLN A 339 46.77 2.39 -31.97
CA GLN A 339 45.73 3.16 -32.65
C GLN A 339 44.59 2.31 -33.26
N ARG A 340 44.75 0.98 -33.30
CA ARG A 340 43.73 0.06 -33.85
C ARG A 340 42.60 -0.23 -32.85
N LEU A 341 42.85 -0.01 -31.57
CA LEU A 341 41.88 -0.29 -30.51
C LEU A 341 40.95 0.90 -30.36
N ARG A 342 39.64 0.67 -30.53
CA ARG A 342 38.60 1.67 -30.34
C ARG A 342 37.65 1.20 -29.26
N VAL A 343 37.49 2.00 -28.20
CA VAL A 343 36.51 1.74 -27.14
C VAL A 343 35.42 2.79 -27.25
N THR A 344 34.17 2.34 -27.31
CA THR A 344 32.98 3.20 -27.26
C THR A 344 32.12 2.81 -26.08
N GLU A 345 31.53 3.79 -25.39
CA GLU A 345 30.67 3.57 -24.24
C GLU A 345 29.35 4.30 -24.44
N ALA A 346 28.24 3.64 -24.09
CA ALA A 346 26.91 4.21 -24.15
C ALA A 346 26.05 3.70 -23.00
N VAL A 347 25.39 4.60 -22.29
CA VAL A 347 24.35 4.26 -21.32
C VAL A 347 23.04 4.06 -22.08
N ARG A 348 22.41 2.90 -21.88
CA ARG A 348 21.09 2.59 -22.44
C ARG A 348 20.11 2.38 -21.31
N THR A 349 18.93 2.99 -21.41
CA THR A 349 17.83 2.77 -20.47
C THR A 349 16.94 1.64 -20.97
N ASN A 350 16.63 0.69 -20.10
CA ASN A 350 15.68 -0.37 -20.40
C ASN A 350 14.25 0.20 -20.28
N ALA A 351 13.50 0.17 -21.38
CA ALA A 351 12.16 0.74 -21.45
C ALA A 351 11.14 0.09 -20.51
N ARG A 352 11.39 -1.14 -20.01
CA ARG A 352 10.44 -1.86 -19.15
C ARG A 352 10.55 -1.49 -17.67
N ASP A 353 11.77 -1.28 -17.16
CA ASP A 353 12.05 -1.11 -15.73
C ASP A 353 12.81 0.18 -15.42
N GLN A 354 13.11 1.00 -16.44
CA GLN A 354 13.91 2.23 -16.35
C GLN A 354 15.32 2.01 -15.77
N SER A 355 15.82 0.78 -15.76
CA SER A 355 17.17 0.48 -15.33
C SER A 355 18.20 0.96 -16.37
N GLU A 356 19.30 1.52 -15.88
CA GLU A 356 20.43 1.92 -16.72
C GLU A 356 21.37 0.73 -16.93
N VAL A 357 21.74 0.50 -18.19
CA VAL A 357 22.70 -0.51 -18.62
C VAL A 357 23.84 0.20 -19.35
N LEU A 358 25.05 0.09 -18.82
CA LEU A 358 26.24 0.58 -19.49
C LEU A 358 26.70 -0.45 -20.53
N VAL A 359 26.86 -0.03 -21.78
CA VAL A 359 27.38 -0.85 -22.87
C VAL A 359 28.73 -0.30 -23.28
N SER A 360 29.78 -1.13 -23.17
CA SER A 360 31.12 -0.82 -23.67
C SER A 360 31.47 -1.77 -24.81
N GLU A 361 31.92 -1.23 -25.93
CA GLU A 361 32.32 -1.98 -27.12
C GLU A 361 33.81 -1.74 -27.41
N LEU A 362 34.63 -2.78 -27.30
CA LEU A 362 36.03 -2.77 -27.70
C LEU A 362 36.15 -3.34 -29.11
N THR A 363 36.53 -2.50 -30.08
CA THR A 363 36.77 -2.89 -31.46
C THR A 363 38.26 -2.90 -31.78
N ILE A 364 38.74 -4.01 -32.32
CA ILE A 364 40.09 -4.17 -32.84
C ILE A 364 40.01 -4.03 -34.36
N VAL A 365 40.56 -2.94 -34.89
CA VAL A 365 40.58 -2.68 -36.33
C VAL A 365 41.71 -3.48 -37.00
N GLY A 366 41.38 -4.26 -38.02
CA GLY A 366 42.36 -5.08 -38.75
C GLY A 366 43.07 -6.08 -37.84
N VAL A 367 42.34 -7.13 -37.45
CA VAL A 367 42.81 -8.16 -36.52
C VAL A 367 44.08 -8.84 -37.03
N ARG A 368 45.06 -9.00 -36.13
CA ARG A 368 46.35 -9.66 -36.36
C ARG A 368 46.45 -10.98 -35.61
N PRO A 369 47.33 -11.90 -36.03
CA PRO A 369 47.54 -13.14 -35.27
C PRO A 369 48.01 -12.93 -33.82
N SER A 370 48.69 -11.81 -33.56
CA SER A 370 49.12 -11.41 -32.21
C SER A 370 47.99 -10.98 -31.28
N ASP A 371 46.81 -10.66 -31.82
CA ASP A 371 45.66 -10.23 -31.02
C ASP A 371 44.94 -11.44 -30.38
N ARG A 372 45.34 -12.68 -30.71
CA ARG A 372 44.84 -13.91 -30.08
C ARG A 372 45.15 -13.90 -28.58
N GLY A 373 44.12 -14.10 -27.76
CA GLY A 373 44.29 -14.17 -26.31
C GLY A 373 43.01 -13.90 -25.53
N THR A 374 43.16 -13.74 -24.22
CA THR A 374 42.04 -13.49 -23.31
C THR A 374 41.81 -12.00 -23.14
N TYR A 375 40.58 -11.56 -23.41
CA TYR A 375 40.08 -10.22 -23.18
C TYR A 375 39.21 -10.22 -21.93
N VAL A 376 39.41 -9.27 -21.03
CA VAL A 376 38.64 -9.16 -19.78
C VAL A 376 37.89 -7.85 -19.81
N CYS A 377 36.57 -7.91 -19.61
CA CYS A 377 35.79 -6.75 -19.23
C CYS A 377 35.79 -6.65 -17.71
N LYS A 378 36.38 -5.59 -17.16
CA LYS A 378 36.39 -5.31 -15.72
C LYS A 378 35.50 -4.11 -15.42
N ALA A 379 34.43 -4.33 -14.68
CA ALA A 379 33.53 -3.30 -14.21
C ALA A 379 33.84 -2.93 -12.75
N THR A 380 33.92 -1.64 -12.44
CA THR A 380 34.24 -1.15 -11.09
C THR A 380 33.33 -0.01 -10.68
N ASN A 381 32.84 -0.02 -9.44
CA ASN A 381 32.21 1.13 -8.81
C ASN A 381 32.55 1.16 -7.31
N ARG A 382 31.97 2.11 -6.56
CA ARG A 382 32.16 2.23 -5.11
C ARG A 382 31.68 1.00 -4.32
N GLY A 383 30.76 0.21 -4.89
CA GLY A 383 30.20 -0.99 -4.26
C GLY A 383 31.02 -2.25 -4.51
N GLY A 384 31.93 -2.25 -5.50
CA GLY A 384 32.81 -3.37 -5.75
C GLY A 384 33.25 -3.49 -7.21
N ILE A 385 33.62 -4.72 -7.57
CA ILE A 385 34.22 -5.07 -8.86
C ILE A 385 33.55 -6.34 -9.38
N ASP A 386 33.32 -6.40 -10.69
CA ASP A 386 32.93 -7.62 -11.41
C ASP A 386 33.79 -7.75 -12.67
N GLU A 387 34.17 -8.99 -13.02
CA GLU A 387 35.10 -9.28 -14.13
C GLU A 387 34.60 -10.46 -14.97
N SER A 388 34.65 -10.32 -16.29
CA SER A 388 34.28 -11.39 -17.22
C SER A 388 35.35 -11.57 -18.29
N GLU A 389 35.81 -12.81 -18.47
CA GLU A 389 36.86 -13.18 -19.41
C GLU A 389 36.28 -13.79 -20.69
N GLN A 390 36.80 -13.38 -21.85
CA GLN A 390 36.46 -13.92 -23.17
C GLN A 390 37.76 -14.28 -23.91
N PHE A 391 37.89 -15.55 -24.32
CA PHE A 391 39.01 -15.97 -25.16
C PHE A 391 38.70 -15.65 -26.63
N PHE A 392 39.67 -15.05 -27.32
CA PHE A 392 39.61 -14.74 -28.75
C PHE A 392 40.57 -15.63 -29.53
N ASP A 393 40.02 -16.31 -30.55
CA ASP A 393 40.77 -17.11 -31.51
C ASP A 393 40.49 -16.62 -32.94
N LEU A 394 41.44 -16.84 -33.85
CA LEU A 394 41.37 -16.33 -35.23
C LEU A 394 40.48 -17.17 -36.14
N LYS A 395 39.98 -18.29 -35.64
CA LYS A 395 39.03 -19.13 -36.37
C LYS A 395 37.70 -18.39 -36.36
N ALA A 396 37.20 -18.05 -37.55
CA ALA A 396 35.85 -17.52 -37.70
C ALA A 396 34.88 -18.48 -37.00
N ASP A 397 34.02 -17.91 -36.15
CA ASP A 397 32.93 -18.67 -35.55
C ASP A 397 32.06 -19.20 -36.71
N PRO A 398 31.76 -20.51 -36.82
CA PRO A 398 31.04 -21.06 -37.98
C PRO A 398 29.57 -20.60 -38.11
N HIS A 399 29.13 -19.58 -37.37
CA HIS A 399 27.71 -19.23 -37.24
C HIS A 399 27.44 -17.76 -37.56
N PRO A 400 27.10 -17.44 -38.83
CA PRO A 400 26.16 -16.38 -39.09
C PRO A 400 24.75 -16.84 -38.72
N ILE A 401 24.00 -15.94 -38.08
CA ILE A 401 22.57 -16.06 -37.82
C ILE A 401 21.85 -16.30 -39.16
N THR A 402 21.55 -17.56 -39.43
CA THR A 402 20.33 -17.94 -40.13
C THR A 402 19.50 -18.70 -39.11
N SER A 403 18.32 -18.15 -38.82
CA SER A 403 17.20 -18.79 -38.13
C SER A 403 17.45 -20.23 -37.67
N ALA A 404 17.68 -20.41 -36.37
CA ALA A 404 17.57 -21.70 -35.72
C ALA A 404 16.09 -22.16 -35.72
N THR A 405 15.61 -22.64 -36.86
CA THR A 405 14.34 -23.37 -37.02
C THR A 405 14.43 -24.26 -38.26
N ARG A 406 15.28 -25.30 -38.23
CA ARG A 406 15.19 -26.40 -39.22
C ARG A 406 15.99 -27.65 -38.87
N SER A 407 15.72 -28.24 -37.71
CA SER A 407 16.13 -29.63 -37.48
C SER A 407 15.14 -30.36 -36.58
N LYS A 408 14.71 -29.73 -35.47
CA LYS A 408 13.67 -30.29 -34.59
C LYS A 408 12.26 -30.20 -35.20
N ASP A 409 11.98 -29.19 -36.01
CA ASP A 409 10.67 -29.02 -36.66
C ASP A 409 10.43 -30.05 -37.76
N ILE A 410 11.46 -30.49 -38.50
CA ILE A 410 11.27 -31.50 -39.56
C ILE A 410 10.87 -32.84 -38.93
N LEU A 411 11.51 -33.24 -37.82
CA LEU A 411 11.16 -34.49 -37.14
C LEU A 411 9.75 -34.43 -36.52
N GLN A 412 9.37 -33.29 -35.93
CA GLN A 412 8.01 -33.10 -35.41
C GLN A 412 6.95 -33.04 -36.51
N ILE A 413 7.21 -32.35 -37.62
CA ILE A 413 6.29 -32.30 -38.76
C ILE A 413 6.13 -33.69 -39.37
N VAL A 414 7.21 -34.46 -39.54
CA VAL A 414 7.15 -35.84 -40.01
C VAL A 414 6.35 -36.71 -39.04
N LEU A 415 6.54 -36.56 -37.73
CA LEU A 415 5.77 -37.28 -36.71
C LEU A 415 4.27 -36.95 -36.78
N ILE A 416 3.92 -35.66 -36.92
CA ILE A 416 2.53 -35.22 -37.05
C ILE A 416 1.91 -35.78 -38.33
N VAL A 417 2.60 -35.75 -39.46
CA VAL A 417 2.12 -36.31 -40.73
C VAL A 417 1.88 -37.82 -40.62
N VAL A 418 2.78 -38.56 -39.95
CA VAL A 418 2.61 -40.00 -39.71
C VAL A 418 1.40 -40.28 -38.81
N VAL A 419 1.22 -39.51 -37.73
CA VAL A 419 0.07 -39.65 -36.82
C VAL A 419 -1.25 -39.36 -37.54
N VAL A 420 -1.30 -38.31 -38.37
CA VAL A 420 -2.49 -37.98 -39.17
C VAL A 420 -2.78 -39.08 -40.19
N ALA A 421 -1.77 -39.62 -40.87
CA ALA A 421 -1.95 -40.73 -41.80
C ALA A 421 -2.50 -41.99 -41.10
N LEU A 422 -2.01 -42.32 -39.90
CA LEU A 422 -2.52 -43.43 -39.10
C LEU A 422 -3.97 -43.22 -38.67
N LEU A 423 -4.35 -42.00 -38.27
CA LEU A 423 -5.73 -41.66 -37.92
C LEU A 423 -6.68 -41.82 -39.12
N VAL A 424 -6.26 -41.42 -40.32
CA VAL A 424 -7.05 -41.62 -41.55
C VAL A 424 -7.27 -43.10 -41.84
N VAL A 425 -6.25 -43.95 -41.65
CA VAL A 425 -6.38 -45.40 -41.82
C VAL A 425 -7.36 -46.00 -40.81
N VAL A 426 -7.30 -45.56 -39.54
CA VAL A 426 -8.24 -46.00 -38.50
C VAL A 426 -9.67 -45.58 -38.83
N ILE A 427 -9.87 -44.33 -39.26
CA ILE A 427 -11.20 -43.84 -39.67
C ILE A 427 -11.72 -44.66 -40.87
N ALA A 428 -10.88 -44.95 -41.87
CA ALA A 428 -11.26 -45.80 -42.99
C ALA A 428 -11.65 -47.22 -42.54
N TRP A 429 -10.91 -47.81 -41.59
CA TRP A 429 -11.25 -49.10 -40.98
C TRP A 429 -12.58 -49.07 -40.23
N VAL A 430 -12.86 -48.02 -39.46
CA VAL A 430 -14.14 -47.85 -38.76
C VAL A 430 -15.30 -47.67 -39.74
N LEU A 431 -15.10 -46.92 -40.83
CA LEU A 431 -16.11 -46.76 -41.87
C LEU A 431 -16.37 -48.08 -42.60
N LEU A 432 -15.33 -48.83 -42.95
CA LEU A 432 -15.45 -50.17 -43.54
C LEU A 432 -16.15 -51.14 -42.58
N TYR A 433 -15.80 -51.12 -41.30
CA TYR A 433 -16.45 -51.91 -40.27
C TYR A 433 -17.94 -51.54 -40.14
N CYS A 434 -18.27 -50.25 -40.13
CA CYS A 434 -19.66 -49.77 -40.13
C CYS A 434 -20.44 -50.20 -41.38
N ILE A 435 -19.81 -50.20 -42.56
CA ILE A 435 -20.41 -50.68 -43.82
C ILE A 435 -20.63 -52.20 -43.76
N CYS A 436 -19.67 -52.97 -43.22
CA CYS A 436 -19.80 -54.41 -43.01
C CYS A 436 -20.88 -54.76 -41.97
N CYS A 437 -20.99 -53.99 -40.88
CA CYS A 437 -22.06 -54.13 -39.89
C CYS A 437 -23.43 -53.74 -40.46
N ARG A 438 -23.52 -52.73 -41.33
CA ARG A 438 -24.74 -52.40 -42.08
C ARG A 438 -25.14 -53.52 -43.05
N LYS A 439 -24.18 -54.14 -43.76
CA LYS A 439 -24.44 -55.34 -44.59
C LYS A 439 -24.88 -56.56 -43.77
N ARG A 440 -24.35 -56.76 -42.55
CA ARG A 440 -24.81 -57.81 -41.62
C ARG A 440 -26.21 -57.54 -41.05
N ARG A 441 -26.60 -56.28 -40.80
CA ARG A 441 -27.97 -55.92 -40.41
C ARG A 441 -28.99 -56.02 -41.55
N PHE A 442 -28.58 -55.79 -42.80
CA PHE A 442 -29.46 -55.97 -43.97
C PHE A 442 -29.74 -57.45 -44.30
N LYS A 443 -28.89 -58.39 -43.85
CA LYS A 443 -29.12 -59.84 -43.99
C LYS A 443 -29.94 -60.47 -42.86
N LYS A 444 -30.21 -59.73 -41.77
CA LYS A 444 -30.91 -60.22 -40.58
C LYS A 444 -32.37 -59.75 -40.48
N ASN A 445 -32.83 -58.89 -41.39
CA ASN A 445 -34.19 -58.35 -41.44
C ASN A 445 -35.07 -58.97 -42.55
N SER A 446 -34.63 -60.08 -43.16
CA SER A 446 -35.35 -60.78 -44.23
C SER A 446 -35.65 -62.25 -43.89
N THR A 447 -36.04 -62.52 -42.66
CA THR A 447 -36.83 -63.72 -42.29
C THR A 447 -37.81 -63.35 -41.19
N MET A 448 -39.03 -63.04 -41.62
CA MET A 448 -40.26 -62.99 -40.82
C MET A 448 -40.47 -64.29 -40.05
N SER A 449 -41.09 -64.13 -38.86
CA SER A 449 -42.28 -64.87 -38.38
C SER A 449 -42.15 -66.41 -38.28
N GLU A 450 -42.62 -67.12 -37.26
CA GLU A 450 -43.82 -66.95 -36.45
C GLU A 450 -43.84 -68.14 -35.47
N ASN A 451 -44.65 -68.02 -34.40
CA ASN A 451 -45.32 -69.10 -33.64
C ASN A 451 -44.98 -69.23 -32.15
N GLY A 452 -46.07 -69.26 -31.36
CA GLY A 452 -46.18 -69.88 -30.04
C GLY A 452 -45.99 -68.90 -28.89
N LEU A 453 -47.02 -68.24 -28.36
CA LEU A 453 -48.11 -68.74 -27.49
C LEU A 453 -47.67 -69.05 -26.05
N SER A 454 -48.40 -68.41 -25.13
CA SER A 454 -48.74 -68.74 -23.73
C SER A 454 -47.73 -68.62 -22.58
N GLU A 455 -48.29 -68.03 -21.53
CA GLU A 455 -48.12 -68.32 -20.10
C GLU A 455 -46.86 -67.78 -19.40
N MET A 456 -47.02 -66.80 -18.51
CA MET A 456 -47.52 -66.90 -17.13
C MET A 456 -46.39 -67.31 -16.17
N ASN A 457 -46.26 -66.46 -15.16
CA ASN A 457 -45.87 -66.80 -13.80
C ASN A 457 -44.38 -66.88 -13.39
N THR A 458 -44.08 -65.92 -12.50
CA THR A 458 -43.50 -66.14 -11.15
C THR A 458 -42.02 -66.45 -11.05
N LYS A 459 -41.28 -65.50 -10.47
CA LYS A 459 -40.63 -65.55 -9.13
C LYS A 459 -39.62 -64.40 -9.11
N MET A 460 -39.86 -63.31 -8.38
CA MET A 460 -39.76 -63.18 -6.92
C MET A 460 -38.57 -63.95 -6.34
N MET A 461 -37.52 -63.22 -5.98
CA MET A 461 -37.17 -62.89 -4.58
C MET A 461 -35.78 -62.26 -4.68
N ASP A 462 -35.61 -60.95 -4.52
CA ASP A 462 -35.91 -60.13 -3.34
C ASP A 462 -34.98 -60.47 -2.17
N LYS A 463 -34.74 -59.39 -1.42
CA LYS A 463 -34.23 -59.27 -0.07
C LYS A 463 -32.73 -59.09 0.10
N SER A 464 -32.30 -58.07 0.84
CA SER A 464 -33.07 -57.15 1.68
C SER A 464 -32.12 -56.08 2.19
N GLN A 465 -32.44 -54.80 2.00
CA GLN A 465 -33.21 -53.94 2.93
C GLN A 465 -32.22 -53.12 3.80
N ASN A 466 -32.49 -51.88 4.17
CA ASN A 466 -33.73 -51.11 4.15
C ASN A 466 -33.30 -49.63 4.21
N ASP A 467 -33.90 -48.80 3.36
CA ASP A 467 -34.96 -47.83 3.71
C ASP A 467 -34.39 -46.49 4.19
N SER A 468 -34.92 -45.32 3.84
CA SER A 468 -35.97 -44.95 2.89
C SER A 468 -36.13 -43.41 2.98
N ILE A 469 -36.68 -42.80 1.91
CA ILE A 469 -37.73 -41.74 1.97
C ILE A 469 -37.27 -40.33 2.48
N LEU A 470 -37.54 -39.17 1.85
CA LEU A 470 -38.55 -38.74 0.87
C LEU A 470 -38.22 -37.31 0.33
N ASN A 471 -38.66 -37.02 -0.91
CA ASN A 471 -39.17 -35.75 -1.53
C ASN A 471 -38.46 -34.40 -1.23
N ARG A 472 -38.26 -33.45 -2.16
CA ARG A 472 -39.19 -32.86 -3.16
C ARG A 472 -38.43 -31.76 -3.95
N SER A 473 -38.92 -31.45 -5.16
CA SER A 473 -38.89 -30.14 -5.86
C SER A 473 -37.55 -29.55 -6.35
N VAL A 474 -37.39 -28.77 -7.43
CA VAL A 474 -38.14 -28.29 -8.64
C VAL A 474 -37.15 -27.28 -9.29
N ILE A 475 -36.93 -27.32 -10.63
CA ILE A 475 -36.45 -26.21 -11.54
C ILE A 475 -34.98 -25.74 -11.33
N GLU A 476 -34.09 -25.41 -12.28
CA GLU A 476 -34.03 -25.15 -13.75
C GLU A 476 -32.56 -25.25 -14.25
N GLU A 477 -32.37 -25.48 -15.56
CA GLU A 477 -31.35 -24.99 -16.54
C GLU A 477 -29.91 -24.59 -16.10
N MET A 478 -28.82 -24.76 -16.89
CA MET A 478 -28.68 -24.72 -18.34
C MET A 478 -27.34 -25.36 -18.82
N GLN A 479 -27.42 -25.90 -20.04
CA GLN A 479 -26.37 -26.30 -21.00
C GLN A 479 -25.57 -25.07 -21.53
N LYS A 480 -24.48 -25.08 -22.33
CA LYS A 480 -23.60 -26.05 -23.03
C LYS A 480 -22.46 -25.23 -23.68
N SER A 481 -21.29 -25.86 -23.77
CA SER A 481 -20.31 -25.93 -24.88
C SER A 481 -20.11 -24.80 -25.92
N LEU A 482 -18.85 -24.35 -26.00
CA LEU A 482 -17.90 -24.33 -27.15
C LEU A 482 -18.19 -23.59 -28.47
N LEU A 483 -17.11 -22.95 -28.97
CA LEU A 483 -16.59 -22.72 -30.35
C LEU A 483 -16.09 -21.26 -30.48
N THR A 484 -15.05 -20.80 -31.20
CA THR A 484 -13.87 -21.30 -31.95
C THR A 484 -13.02 -20.05 -32.31
N GLU A 485 -11.80 -20.27 -32.82
CA GLU A 485 -10.76 -19.33 -33.29
C GLU A 485 -11.21 -18.18 -34.24
N VAL A 486 -10.39 -17.11 -34.39
CA VAL A 486 -9.59 -16.75 -35.61
C VAL A 486 -8.91 -15.36 -35.48
N ASN A 487 -7.60 -15.34 -35.78
CA ASN A 487 -6.59 -14.32 -36.20
C ASN A 487 -6.71 -12.79 -35.99
N PRO A 488 -5.58 -12.06 -35.75
CA PRO A 488 -5.52 -10.60 -35.60
C PRO A 488 -5.27 -9.85 -36.94
N VAL A 489 -5.91 -8.70 -37.11
CA VAL A 489 -5.79 -7.79 -38.27
C VAL A 489 -5.05 -6.51 -37.87
N GLU A 490 -3.98 -6.17 -38.59
CA GLU A 490 -3.28 -4.88 -38.56
C GLU A 490 -4.17 -3.71 -39.00
N LYS A 491 -4.01 -2.54 -38.37
CA LYS A 491 -4.60 -1.27 -38.82
C LYS A 491 -3.56 -0.40 -39.53
N PRO A 492 -3.87 0.18 -40.71
CA PRO A 492 -3.02 1.16 -41.42
C PRO A 492 -3.23 2.60 -40.91
N PRO A 493 -2.34 3.56 -41.27
CA PRO A 493 -2.40 4.94 -40.82
C PRO A 493 -3.42 5.75 -41.63
N ARG A 494 -3.98 6.83 -41.04
CA ARG A 494 -4.83 7.77 -41.79
C ARG A 494 -4.25 9.19 -41.75
N ARG A 495 -4.03 9.72 -42.94
CA ARG A 495 -3.58 11.08 -43.28
C ARG A 495 -4.71 12.11 -43.11
N VAL A 496 -4.22 13.35 -42.98
CA VAL A 496 -4.80 14.70 -43.09
C VAL A 496 -5.88 14.84 -44.18
N ASP A 497 -6.87 15.69 -43.93
CA ASP A 497 -7.48 16.58 -44.93
C ASP A 497 -7.84 17.94 -44.31
N ILE A 498 -7.74 18.98 -45.16
CA ILE A 498 -7.78 20.43 -44.96
C ILE A 498 -9.11 21.02 -45.50
N ASP A 499 -9.38 22.30 -45.15
CA ASP A 499 -10.30 23.30 -45.74
C ASP A 499 -11.74 23.40 -45.18
N ALA A 500 -12.38 24.58 -45.04
CA ALA A 500 -12.02 25.99 -45.23
C ALA A 500 -13.12 26.93 -44.66
N GLY A 501 -12.74 28.19 -44.33
CA GLY A 501 -13.57 29.42 -44.39
C GLY A 501 -14.43 29.79 -43.17
N GLU A 502 -14.63 31.06 -42.77
CA GLU A 502 -14.12 32.38 -43.18
C GLU A 502 -14.69 33.47 -42.22
N LYS A 503 -13.99 34.62 -42.10
CA LYS A 503 -14.41 35.99 -41.66
C LYS A 503 -14.22 36.45 -40.19
N GLY A 504 -13.31 37.44 -40.03
CA GLY A 504 -12.93 38.20 -38.81
C GLY A 504 -13.84 39.41 -38.49
N PRO A 505 -13.36 40.62 -38.07
CA PRO A 505 -11.96 41.07 -37.86
C PRO A 505 -11.71 41.97 -36.60
N GLY A 506 -10.43 42.38 -36.43
CA GLY A 506 -9.98 43.57 -35.67
C GLY A 506 -8.84 43.27 -34.67
N SER A 507 -7.74 43.99 -34.51
CA SER A 507 -7.02 45.07 -35.21
C SER A 507 -5.84 45.48 -34.29
N GLY A 508 -4.67 45.82 -34.85
CA GLY A 508 -3.61 46.64 -34.21
C GLY A 508 -2.54 45.83 -33.46
N SER A 509 -1.32 45.59 -33.96
CA SER A 509 -0.19 46.49 -34.33
C SER A 509 0.74 46.88 -33.16
N GLN A 510 2.00 46.41 -33.31
CA GLN A 510 3.26 47.15 -33.12
C GLN A 510 3.85 47.44 -31.71
N SER A 511 5.04 46.83 -31.50
CA SER A 511 6.35 47.42 -31.12
C SER A 511 6.51 48.31 -29.88
N GLY A 512 7.64 48.09 -29.18
CA GLY A 512 8.31 49.06 -28.30
C GLY A 512 8.60 48.47 -26.92
N ALA A 513 9.86 48.17 -26.61
CA ALA A 513 10.84 49.08 -25.99
C ALA A 513 10.74 49.05 -24.46
N GLY A 514 11.88 48.79 -23.81
CA GLY A 514 11.99 48.67 -22.37
C GLY A 514 11.83 50.00 -21.65
N VAL A 515 11.54 49.91 -20.35
CA VAL A 515 11.87 50.93 -19.36
C VAL A 515 12.17 50.22 -18.04
N ASP A 516 13.32 50.61 -17.52
CA ASP A 516 13.92 50.40 -16.22
C ASP A 516 13.18 51.24 -15.15
N TYR A 517 13.00 50.70 -13.94
CA TYR A 517 12.74 51.49 -12.74
C TYR A 517 13.31 50.76 -11.52
N ASP A 518 14.38 51.35 -10.99
CA ASP A 518 14.82 51.37 -9.60
C ASP A 518 13.65 51.44 -8.60
N GLU A 519 13.73 50.73 -7.47
CA GLU A 519 14.03 51.40 -6.19
C GLU A 519 14.40 50.44 -5.05
N LYS A 520 15.35 50.94 -4.25
CA LYS A 520 15.98 50.44 -3.04
C LYS A 520 14.99 50.22 -1.89
N HIS A 521 15.37 49.33 -0.95
CA HIS A 521 15.58 49.74 0.44
C HIS A 521 16.58 48.83 1.15
N GLU A 522 17.56 49.50 1.78
CA GLU A 522 18.66 49.00 2.57
C GLU A 522 18.41 49.30 4.06
N ALA A 523 19.20 48.65 4.92
CA ALA A 523 19.39 48.87 6.38
C ALA A 523 18.43 48.07 7.31
N ASN A 524 18.86 47.41 8.38
CA ASN A 524 19.98 47.70 9.29
C ASN A 524 20.50 46.45 10.01
N ARG A 525 21.81 46.47 10.31
CA ARG A 525 22.51 45.68 11.33
C ARG A 525 22.62 46.54 12.59
N THR A 526 22.35 45.99 13.77
CA THR A 526 22.97 46.45 15.03
C THR A 526 23.09 45.30 16.03
N LEU A 527 24.24 45.32 16.70
CA LEU A 527 24.76 44.44 17.75
C LEU A 527 24.43 44.99 19.15
N LEU A 528 24.79 44.20 20.17
CA LEU A 528 24.83 44.42 21.65
C LEU A 528 23.56 43.90 22.36
N GLU A 529 23.60 43.16 23.47
CA GLU A 529 24.68 42.90 24.45
C GLU A 529 24.35 41.68 25.36
N GLU A 530 25.30 41.39 26.24
CA GLU A 530 25.59 40.25 27.13
C GLU A 530 24.54 39.76 28.15
N THR A 531 24.72 38.49 28.56
CA THR A 531 24.75 37.90 29.94
C THR A 531 24.43 36.40 29.79
N GLY A 532 25.28 35.41 30.07
CA GLY A 532 26.03 35.15 31.30
C GLY A 532 25.16 34.35 32.26
N PHE A 533 25.29 33.01 32.31
CA PHE A 533 25.18 32.13 33.50
C PHE A 533 25.06 30.63 33.13
N GLY A 534 25.94 29.81 33.73
CA GLY A 534 25.54 28.48 34.23
C GLY A 534 26.12 27.23 33.57
N GLU A 535 27.39 26.92 33.86
CA GLU A 535 27.88 25.53 33.93
C GLU A 535 27.09 24.74 35.00
N TYR A 536 26.71 23.50 34.70
CA TYR A 536 26.67 22.42 35.68
C TYR A 536 27.09 21.12 34.99
N GLY A 537 28.16 20.53 35.51
CA GLY A 537 28.65 19.22 35.12
C GLY A 537 28.05 18.07 35.93
N ALA A 538 28.41 16.87 35.45
CA ALA A 538 28.64 15.61 36.14
C ALA A 538 27.47 14.88 36.85
N GLY A 539 27.22 13.67 36.33
CA GLY A 539 27.38 12.44 37.11
C GLY A 539 26.19 11.97 37.93
N PHE A 540 25.49 10.95 37.44
CA PHE A 540 25.41 9.59 38.00
C PHE A 540 24.83 8.63 36.97
#